data_AF-A0A4S3B519-F1
#
_entry.id   AF-A0A4S3B519-F1
#
_cell.length_a   1.000
_cell.length_b   1.000
_cell.length_c   1.000
_cell.angle_alpha   90.00
_cell.angle_beta   90.00
_cell.angle_gamma   90.00
#
_symmetry.space_group_name_H-M   'P 1'
#
loop_
_entity.id
_entity.type
_entity.pdbx_description
1 polymer ?
#
loop_
_entity_poly.entity_id
_entity_poly.type
_entity_poly.pdbx_seq_one_letter_code
_entity_poly.pdbx_strand_id
1 'polypeptide(L)'
;MTKEIFNQTRVKDLIASPKIQEAIKEQISVPKNIIVKQVRNPFTNQETNETTQKIHAVAGTSLMDMVELDLTLVGGQTIDAVEAINKTYQIESFNVSLDANMRGGTFNGYSPTGLKLLVTKLTETKVEGK
;
A
#
# COMPACT_ATOMS: atom_id res chain seq x y z
N MET A 1 26.17 7.35 -19.68
CA MET A 1 24.91 7.75 -19.00
C MET A 1 24.94 9.26 -18.80
N THR A 2 24.07 9.98 -19.47
CA THR A 2 23.86 11.41 -19.21
C THR A 2 23.20 11.53 -17.84
N LYS A 3 23.83 12.24 -16.90
CA LYS A 3 23.20 12.51 -15.60
C LYS A 3 22.03 13.46 -15.85
N GLU A 4 20.82 13.06 -15.51
CA GLU A 4 19.70 14.00 -15.45
C GLU A 4 20.06 15.11 -14.48
N ILE A 5 19.78 16.34 -14.88
CA ILE A 5 19.92 17.51 -14.01
C ILE A 5 18.80 17.48 -12.96
N PHE A 6 19.10 17.97 -11.77
CA PHE A 6 18.24 17.85 -10.57
C PHE A 6 16.80 18.34 -10.76
N ASN A 7 16.55 19.27 -11.69
CA ASN A 7 15.23 19.83 -12.00
C ASN A 7 14.39 18.98 -12.98
N GLN A 8 14.98 17.96 -13.59
CA GLN A 8 14.29 17.01 -14.47
C GLN A 8 13.96 15.69 -13.76
N THR A 9 14.66 15.41 -12.65
CA THR A 9 14.48 14.19 -11.88
C THR A 9 13.09 14.14 -11.26
N ARG A 10 12.36 13.07 -11.55
CA ARG A 10 11.03 12.83 -10.99
C ARG A 10 11.15 12.25 -9.59
N VAL A 11 10.66 12.98 -8.59
CA VAL A 11 10.69 12.55 -7.17
C VAL A 11 10.06 11.17 -6.97
N LYS A 12 8.98 10.86 -7.70
CA LYS A 12 8.34 9.54 -7.65
C LYS A 12 9.28 8.40 -8.07
N ASP A 13 10.18 8.63 -9.03
CA ASP A 13 11.10 7.62 -9.54
C ASP A 13 12.26 7.44 -8.55
N LEU A 14 12.70 8.52 -7.90
CA LEU A 14 13.64 8.44 -6.77
C LEU A 14 13.06 7.61 -5.62
N ILE A 15 11.84 7.91 -5.20
CA ILE A 15 11.18 7.16 -4.12
C ILE A 15 11.02 5.70 -4.48
N ALA A 16 10.71 5.37 -5.74
CA ALA A 16 10.61 3.98 -6.19
C ALA A 16 11.94 3.22 -6.21
N SER A 17 13.10 3.90 -6.08
CA SER A 17 14.39 3.23 -6.09
C SER A 17 14.59 2.32 -4.86
N PRO A 18 15.22 1.13 -5.00
CA PRO A 18 15.40 0.19 -3.90
C PRO A 18 16.11 0.80 -2.69
N LYS A 19 17.17 1.55 -2.92
CA LYS A 19 17.96 2.20 -1.86
C LYS A 19 17.14 3.20 -1.05
N ILE A 20 16.28 3.98 -1.69
CA ILE A 20 15.41 4.94 -0.99
C ILE A 20 14.26 4.21 -0.30
N GLN A 21 13.68 3.17 -0.91
CA GLN A 21 12.68 2.33 -0.26
C GLN A 21 13.20 1.71 1.04
N GLU A 22 14.40 1.14 1.04
CA GLU A 22 15.05 0.60 2.23
C GLU A 22 15.20 1.67 3.33
N ALA A 23 15.78 2.82 2.97
CA ALA A 23 15.96 3.92 3.91
C ALA A 23 14.62 4.42 4.49
N ILE A 24 13.55 4.48 3.70
CA ILE A 24 12.23 4.89 4.22
C ILE A 24 11.66 3.81 5.15
N LYS A 25 11.77 2.53 4.79
CA LYS A 25 11.25 1.40 5.59
C LYS A 25 11.87 1.34 6.98
N GLU A 26 13.12 1.77 7.14
CA GLU A 26 13.79 1.87 8.45
C GLU A 26 13.22 2.98 9.34
N GLN A 27 12.54 3.97 8.77
CA GLN A 27 12.03 5.15 9.48
C GLN A 27 10.52 5.11 9.74
N ILE A 28 9.83 4.07 9.27
CA ILE A 28 8.37 3.94 9.42
C ILE A 28 8.02 2.61 10.06
N SER A 29 6.87 2.57 10.74
CA SER A 29 6.28 1.34 11.25
C SER A 29 5.06 0.98 10.43
N VAL A 30 4.99 -0.26 9.96
CA VAL A 30 3.83 -0.83 9.26
C VAL A 30 3.35 -2.05 10.06
N PRO A 31 2.05 -2.11 10.43
CA PRO A 31 1.52 -3.27 11.13
C PRO A 31 1.71 -4.56 10.33
N LYS A 32 2.28 -5.59 10.97
CA LYS A 32 2.52 -6.88 10.32
C LYS A 32 1.22 -7.65 10.04
N ASN A 33 0.28 -7.59 10.97
CA ASN A 33 -1.01 -8.26 10.86
C ASN A 33 -2.11 -7.21 10.75
N ILE A 34 -3.08 -7.46 9.87
CA ILE A 34 -4.23 -6.61 9.62
C ILE A 34 -5.49 -7.44 9.59
N ILE A 35 -6.62 -6.83 9.93
CA ILE A 35 -7.95 -7.38 9.71
C ILE A 35 -8.58 -6.56 8.59
N VAL A 36 -8.91 -7.23 7.49
CA VAL A 36 -9.53 -6.57 6.34
C VAL A 36 -10.98 -6.18 6.68
N LYS A 37 -11.36 -4.94 6.38
CA LYS A 37 -12.71 -4.41 6.65
C LYS A 37 -13.47 -4.06 5.40
N GLN A 38 -12.78 -3.61 4.36
CA GLN A 38 -13.36 -3.39 3.06
C GLN A 38 -12.34 -3.69 1.96
N VAL A 39 -12.80 -4.31 0.89
CA VAL A 39 -11.99 -4.58 -0.30
C VAL A 39 -12.74 -4.04 -1.50
N ARG A 40 -12.04 -3.28 -2.35
CA ARG A 40 -12.60 -2.86 -3.64
C ARG A 40 -12.34 -3.93 -4.70
N ASN A 41 -13.16 -3.93 -5.75
CA ASN A 41 -12.87 -4.75 -6.92
C ASN A 41 -11.50 -4.40 -7.48
N PRO A 42 -10.73 -5.40 -7.96
CA PRO A 42 -9.48 -5.16 -8.65
C PRO A 42 -9.66 -4.21 -9.83
N PHE A 43 -8.68 -3.33 -10.04
CA PHE A 43 -8.60 -2.42 -11.16
C PHE A 43 -7.32 -2.70 -11.94
N THR A 44 -7.45 -2.98 -13.23
CA THR A 44 -6.32 -3.14 -14.15
C THR A 44 -6.13 -1.87 -14.95
N ASN A 45 -4.94 -1.27 -14.85
CA ASN A 45 -4.57 -0.14 -15.69
C ASN A 45 -4.29 -0.65 -17.12
N GLN A 46 -4.99 -0.09 -18.11
CA GLN A 46 -4.85 -0.51 -19.51
C GLN A 46 -3.50 -0.13 -20.13
N GLU A 47 -2.83 0.92 -19.63
CA GLU A 47 -1.55 1.38 -20.15
C GLU A 47 -0.38 0.54 -19.61
N THR A 48 -0.42 0.17 -18.33
CA THR A 48 0.66 -0.57 -17.68
C THR A 48 0.40 -2.07 -17.57
N ASN A 49 -0.84 -2.53 -17.83
CA ASN A 49 -1.34 -3.88 -17.55
C ASN A 49 -1.18 -4.32 -16.09
N GLU A 50 -0.98 -3.37 -15.17
CA GLU A 50 -0.85 -3.67 -13.75
C GLU A 50 -2.24 -3.72 -13.10
N THR A 51 -2.51 -4.83 -12.42
CA THR A 51 -3.70 -4.99 -11.58
C THR A 51 -3.38 -4.55 -10.16
N THR A 52 -4.25 -3.70 -9.62
CA THR A 52 -4.17 -3.18 -8.25
C THR A 52 -5.50 -3.35 -7.54
N GLN A 53 -5.46 -3.48 -6.21
CA GLN A 53 -6.68 -3.61 -5.41
C GLN A 53 -6.56 -2.78 -4.14
N LYS A 54 -7.54 -1.91 -3.89
CA LYS A 54 -7.57 -1.09 -2.66
C LYS A 54 -8.24 -1.86 -1.53
N ILE A 55 -7.61 -1.84 -0.36
CA ILE A 55 -8.05 -2.54 0.84
C ILE A 55 -8.02 -1.54 1.99
N HIS A 56 -9.14 -1.44 2.70
CA HIS A 56 -9.22 -0.77 3.99
C HIS A 56 -9.16 -1.83 5.10
N ALA A 57 -8.30 -1.61 6.07
CA ALA A 57 -8.04 -2.56 7.13
C ALA A 57 -7.83 -1.86 8.47
N VAL A 58 -7.86 -2.66 9.52
CA VAL A 58 -7.50 -2.24 10.88
C VAL A 58 -6.36 -3.11 11.41
N ALA A 59 -5.53 -2.55 12.27
CA ALA A 59 -4.52 -3.28 13.01
C ALA A 59 -4.54 -2.86 14.48
N GLY A 60 -4.18 -3.78 15.38
CA GLY A 60 -4.23 -3.54 16.83
C GLY A 60 -4.51 -4.84 17.58
N THR A 61 -4.27 -4.85 18.88
CA THR A 61 -4.51 -6.01 19.75
C THR A 61 -5.77 -5.87 20.60
N SER A 62 -6.29 -4.65 20.72
CA SER A 62 -7.49 -4.27 21.45
C SER A 62 -8.24 -3.16 20.69
N LEU A 63 -9.40 -2.76 21.20
CA LEU A 63 -10.14 -1.62 20.64
C LEU A 63 -9.44 -0.27 20.87
N MET A 64 -8.60 -0.16 21.91
CA MET A 64 -7.98 1.11 22.31
C MET A 64 -6.71 1.44 21.52
N ASP A 65 -6.01 0.42 21.02
CA ASP A 65 -4.82 0.55 20.17
C ASP A 65 -5.12 0.24 18.69
N MET A 66 -6.40 0.19 18.32
CA MET A 66 -6.81 -0.07 16.94
C MET A 66 -6.51 1.16 16.07
N VAL A 67 -5.74 0.93 15.00
CA VAL A 67 -5.43 1.92 13.98
C VAL A 67 -6.04 1.49 12.64
N GLU A 68 -6.62 2.45 11.94
CA GLU A 68 -7.08 2.27 10.56
C GLU A 68 -5.92 2.48 9.59
N LEU A 69 -5.90 1.70 8.53
CA LEU A 69 -4.95 1.87 7.44
C LEU A 69 -5.56 1.48 6.10
N ASP A 70 -5.21 2.26 5.08
CA ASP A 70 -5.50 1.95 3.69
C ASP A 70 -4.23 1.44 3.02
N LEU A 71 -4.37 0.37 2.25
CA LEU A 71 -3.30 -0.19 1.44
C LEU A 71 -3.77 -0.48 0.03
N THR A 72 -2.82 -0.49 -0.90
CA THR A 72 -3.04 -0.97 -2.26
C THR A 72 -2.23 -2.24 -2.47
N LEU A 73 -2.93 -3.35 -2.68
CA LEU A 73 -2.32 -4.58 -3.14
C LEU A 73 -1.90 -4.41 -4.59
N VAL A 74 -0.63 -4.68 -4.87
CA VAL A 74 0.02 -4.55 -6.18
C VAL A 74 0.80 -5.82 -6.50
N GLY A 75 1.35 -5.93 -7.71
CA GLY A 75 2.12 -7.10 -8.12
C GLY A 75 1.27 -8.28 -8.60
N GLY A 76 0.00 -8.04 -8.94
CA GLY A 76 -0.89 -9.01 -9.58
C GLY A 76 -1.66 -9.92 -8.62
N GLN A 77 -1.33 -9.94 -7.33
CA GLN A 77 -2.16 -10.60 -6.32
C GLN A 77 -3.49 -9.86 -6.16
N THR A 78 -4.59 -10.61 -6.05
CA THR A 78 -5.92 -10.11 -5.66
C THR A 78 -6.52 -11.01 -4.59
N ILE A 79 -7.40 -10.45 -3.77
CA ILE A 79 -8.22 -11.21 -2.81
C ILE A 79 -9.70 -11.01 -3.11
N ASP A 80 -10.52 -11.99 -2.74
CA ASP A 80 -11.97 -11.90 -2.92
C ASP A 80 -12.55 -10.77 -2.06
N ALA A 81 -13.41 -9.95 -2.65
CA ALA A 81 -13.89 -8.73 -1.99
C ALA A 81 -14.88 -8.99 -0.84
N VAL A 82 -15.51 -10.16 -0.84
CA VAL A 82 -16.52 -10.57 0.16
C VAL A 82 -15.87 -11.49 1.19
N GLU A 83 -15.20 -12.55 0.75
CA GLU A 83 -14.63 -13.57 1.64
C GLU A 83 -13.46 -13.04 2.47
N ALA A 84 -12.75 -12.00 2.00
CA ALA A 84 -11.64 -11.43 2.75
C ALA A 84 -12.07 -10.61 3.97
N ILE A 85 -13.33 -10.16 4.04
CA ILE A 85 -13.80 -9.28 5.11
C ILE A 85 -13.73 -10.01 6.46
N ASN A 86 -13.20 -9.31 7.48
CA ASN A 86 -12.95 -9.78 8.84
C ASN A 86 -11.94 -10.93 8.98
N LYS A 87 -11.27 -11.33 7.90
CA LYS A 87 -10.13 -12.25 7.98
C LYS A 87 -8.86 -11.51 8.35
N THR A 88 -7.99 -12.22 9.04
CA THR A 88 -6.65 -11.72 9.39
C THR A 88 -5.69 -12.03 8.25
N TYR A 89 -4.88 -11.06 7.88
CA TYR A 89 -3.83 -11.20 6.88
C TYR A 89 -2.51 -10.67 7.43
N GLN A 90 -1.42 -11.30 7.00
CA GLN A 90 -0.06 -10.86 7.24
C GLN A 90 0.47 -10.11 6.00
N ILE A 91 0.99 -8.90 6.22
CA ILE A 91 1.74 -8.13 5.22
C ILE A 91 3.16 -8.72 5.16
N GLU A 92 3.46 -9.46 4.10
CA GLU A 92 4.76 -10.12 3.91
C GLU A 92 5.80 -9.20 3.28
N SER A 93 5.36 -8.36 2.34
CA SER A 93 6.23 -7.42 1.66
C SER A 93 5.43 -6.22 1.18
N PHE A 94 6.06 -5.05 1.24
CA PHE A 94 5.48 -3.80 0.81
C PHE A 94 6.56 -2.84 0.31
N ASN A 95 6.11 -1.85 -0.44
CA ASN A 95 6.81 -0.61 -0.75
C ASN A 95 5.91 0.56 -0.34
N VAL A 96 6.45 1.77 -0.45
CA VAL A 96 5.70 3.00 -0.19
C VAL A 96 5.77 3.92 -1.40
N SER A 97 4.71 4.70 -1.62
CA SER A 97 4.72 5.79 -2.59
C SER A 97 4.23 7.08 -1.97
N LEU A 98 4.47 8.19 -2.67
CA LEU A 98 3.81 9.43 -2.34
C LEU A 98 2.29 9.25 -2.48
N ASP A 99 1.55 9.80 -1.52
CA ASP A 99 0.11 9.89 -1.64
C ASP A 99 -0.27 11.11 -2.48
N ALA A 100 -1.03 10.91 -3.55
CA ALA A 100 -1.35 11.95 -4.51
C ALA A 100 -2.69 12.60 -4.15
N ASN A 101 -2.69 13.92 -4.00
CA ASN A 101 -3.90 14.69 -3.77
C ASN A 101 -4.68 14.85 -5.07
N MET A 102 -5.62 13.92 -5.29
CA MET A 102 -6.53 13.93 -6.44
C MET A 102 -7.85 14.61 -6.05
N ARG A 103 -8.23 15.69 -6.73
CA ARG A 103 -9.55 16.34 -6.56
C ARG A 103 -10.24 16.43 -7.91
N GLY A 104 -11.43 15.81 -8.02
CA GLY A 104 -12.19 15.79 -9.27
C GLY A 104 -11.46 15.12 -10.45
N GLY A 105 -10.52 14.21 -10.18
CA GLY A 105 -9.69 13.56 -11.20
C GLY A 105 -8.41 14.32 -11.57
N THR A 106 -8.20 15.54 -11.04
CA THR A 106 -7.01 16.34 -11.30
C THR A 106 -5.98 16.17 -10.19
N PHE A 107 -4.71 16.04 -10.56
CA PHE A 107 -3.58 16.04 -9.65
C PHE A 107 -3.30 17.45 -9.12
N ASN A 108 -3.32 17.63 -7.81
CA ASN A 108 -3.07 18.93 -7.15
C ASN A 108 -1.76 18.95 -6.34
N GLY A 109 -0.93 17.92 -6.47
CA GLY A 109 0.28 17.74 -5.67
C GLY A 109 0.25 16.45 -4.85
N TYR A 110 1.27 16.27 -4.02
CA TYR A 110 1.35 15.15 -3.09
C TYR A 110 0.93 15.59 -1.68
N SER A 111 0.39 14.66 -0.91
CA SER A 111 0.07 14.90 0.49
C SER A 111 1.34 15.24 1.27
N PRO A 112 1.32 16.30 2.11
CA PRO A 112 2.44 16.60 2.99
C PRO A 112 2.58 15.59 4.13
N THR A 113 1.54 14.79 4.39
CA THR A 113 1.51 13.80 5.47
C THR A 113 0.97 12.46 4.97
N GLY A 114 1.67 11.39 5.33
CA GLY A 114 1.28 10.03 4.97
C GLY A 114 1.98 9.52 3.72
N LEU A 115 2.38 8.25 3.79
CA LEU A 115 2.86 7.48 2.66
C LEU A 115 1.75 6.52 2.25
N LYS A 116 1.58 6.34 0.95
CA LYS A 116 0.68 5.31 0.44
C LYS A 116 1.38 3.96 0.54
N LEU A 117 0.75 3.01 1.23
CA LEU A 117 1.27 1.66 1.38
C LEU A 117 0.94 0.80 0.14
N LEU A 118 1.98 0.30 -0.53
CA LEU A 118 1.87 -0.59 -1.69
C LEU A 118 2.30 -1.99 -1.28
N VAL A 119 1.33 -2.84 -0.91
CA VAL A 119 1.61 -4.23 -0.48
C VAL A 119 1.84 -5.09 -1.71
N THR A 120 2.99 -5.76 -1.77
CA THR A 120 3.36 -6.65 -2.88
C THR A 120 3.02 -8.11 -2.60
N LYS A 121 2.82 -8.47 -1.33
CA LYS A 121 2.39 -9.82 -0.93
C LYS A 121 1.61 -9.78 0.37
N LEU A 122 0.43 -10.39 0.35
CA LEU A 122 -0.46 -10.54 1.50
C LEU A 122 -0.79 -12.02 1.69
N THR A 123 -0.78 -12.54 2.91
CA THR A 123 -1.10 -13.96 3.17
C THR A 123 -2.17 -14.06 4.25
N GLU A 124 -3.22 -14.86 4.03
CA GLU A 124 -4.26 -15.09 5.04
C GLU A 124 -3.65 -15.83 6.23
N THR A 125 -3.76 -15.24 7.42
CA THR A 125 -3.34 -15.89 8.66
C THR A 125 -4.52 -16.71 9.15
N LYS A 126 -4.46 -18.03 8.96
CA LYS A 126 -5.44 -18.92 9.60
C LYS A 126 -5.19 -18.85 11.10
N VAL A 127 -6.11 -18.22 11.84
CA VAL A 127 -6.13 -18.36 13.29
C VAL A 127 -6.54 -19.81 13.55
N GLU A 128 -5.56 -20.69 13.72
CA GLU A 128 -5.82 -22.00 14.32
C GLU A 128 -6.33 -21.72 15.73
N GLY A 129 -7.63 -21.95 15.95
CA GLY A 129 -8.23 -21.86 17.28
C GLY A 129 -7.46 -22.78 18.22
N LYS A 130 -6.88 -22.19 19.27
CA LYS A 130 -6.48 -22.94 20.46
C LYS A 130 -7.68 -23.12 21.36
#